data_AF-A0A7S0SSU8-F1
#
_entry.id   AF-A0A7S0SSU8-F1
#
_cell.length_a   1.000
_cell.length_b   1.000
_cell.length_c   1.000
_cell.angle_alpha   90.00
_cell.angle_beta   90.00
_cell.angle_gamma   90.00
#
_symmetry.space_group_name_H-M   'P 1'
#
loop_
_entity.id
_entity.type
_entity.pdbx_description
1 polymer ?
#
loop_
_entity_poly.entity_id
_entity_poly.type
_entity_poly.pdbx_seq_one_letter_code
_entity_poly.pdbx_strand_id
1 'polypeptide(L)'
;GAGAAAAAGGGAGAGVGGLEEETRGELMSGWGGNNSAALSSGYGAITPGEASEATEAVTWSPPAVAARLRAIAALLLCSPGEAIAVCHRFPAMLDTPQSVIAARMAAVKSLLPRADAAVIFRAEPRLLLAGDGDEILRRLTAAIECIKRELPGVNADKLVEVEPGFLAMDISAGLSALRDLWPEEAFRQSDEANPFFAEELALAIKALNGSGK
;
A
#
# COMPACT_ATOMS: atom_id res chain seq x y z
N GLY A 1 5.44 -20.74 76.66
CA GLY A 1 4.70 -22.01 76.63
C GLY A 1 3.76 -21.98 75.44
N ALA A 2 3.75 -23.09 74.68
CA ALA A 2 2.74 -23.59 73.73
C ALA A 2 2.15 -22.60 72.68
N GLY A 3 2.07 -22.86 71.39
CA GLY A 3 2.12 -24.13 70.65
C GLY A 3 0.81 -24.31 69.85
N ALA A 4 0.95 -24.48 68.52
CA ALA A 4 0.06 -25.17 67.55
C ALA A 4 -1.36 -24.60 67.30
N ALA A 5 -2.04 -24.73 66.15
CA ALA A 5 -1.77 -25.15 64.77
C ALA A 5 -3.10 -25.07 63.96
N ALA A 6 -3.00 -25.02 62.61
CA ALA A 6 -3.97 -25.50 61.58
C ALA A 6 -5.33 -24.78 61.42
N ALA A 7 -5.97 -24.62 60.23
CA ALA A 7 -5.67 -24.94 58.83
C ALA A 7 -6.73 -24.30 57.88
N ALA A 8 -6.39 -24.30 56.58
CA ALA A 8 -7.24 -24.51 55.39
C ALA A 8 -7.93 -23.33 54.64
N GLY A 9 -7.78 -23.40 53.30
CA GLY A 9 -8.48 -22.63 52.26
C GLY A 9 -7.50 -21.74 51.48
N GLY A 10 -6.99 -22.04 50.29
CA GLY A 10 -7.61 -22.68 49.13
C GLY A 10 -7.73 -21.63 48.03
N GLY A 11 -7.06 -21.82 46.88
CA GLY A 11 -7.32 -21.02 45.68
C GLY A 11 -6.06 -20.57 44.93
N ALA A 12 -5.68 -21.36 43.93
CA ALA A 12 -4.81 -20.93 42.86
C ALA A 12 -5.47 -19.77 42.09
N GLY A 13 -4.82 -18.61 42.06
CA GLY A 13 -5.16 -17.50 41.17
C GLY A 13 -4.05 -17.35 40.14
N ALA A 14 -4.21 -18.06 39.02
CA ALA A 14 -3.35 -17.93 37.86
C ALA A 14 -3.30 -16.47 37.39
N GLY A 15 -2.11 -16.01 37.02
CA GLY A 15 -1.92 -14.74 36.32
C GLY A 15 -2.71 -14.75 35.02
N VAL A 16 -3.81 -13.99 35.01
CA VAL A 16 -4.60 -13.67 33.81
C VAL A 16 -4.74 -12.16 33.82
N GLY A 17 -3.74 -11.48 33.27
CA GLY A 17 -3.74 -10.02 33.18
C GLY A 17 -2.69 -9.43 32.25
N GLY A 18 -1.98 -10.25 31.46
CA GLY A 18 -0.93 -9.77 30.55
C GLY A 18 -1.24 -9.95 29.06
N LEU A 19 -2.05 -10.94 28.68
CA LEU A 19 -2.18 -11.34 27.28
C LEU A 19 -3.21 -10.54 26.47
N GLU A 20 -4.17 -9.86 27.12
CA GLU A 20 -5.17 -9.03 26.42
C GLU A 20 -4.65 -7.63 26.08
N GLU A 21 -3.72 -7.08 26.87
CA GLU A 21 -3.08 -5.79 26.54
C GLU A 21 -1.98 -5.94 25.48
N GLU A 22 -1.23 -7.04 25.48
CA GLU A 22 -0.21 -7.32 24.47
C GLU A 22 -0.81 -7.59 23.08
N THR A 23 -1.90 -8.39 23.00
CA THR A 23 -2.61 -8.59 21.73
C THR A 23 -3.31 -7.32 21.24
N ARG A 24 -3.77 -6.45 22.15
CA ARG A 24 -4.33 -5.15 21.78
C ARG A 24 -3.25 -4.16 21.34
N GLY A 25 -2.06 -4.24 21.92
CA GLY A 25 -0.87 -3.48 21.53
C GLY A 25 -0.34 -3.87 20.15
N GLU A 26 -0.30 -5.17 19.83
CA GLU A 26 0.08 -5.68 18.50
C GLU A 26 -0.97 -5.42 17.41
N LEU A 27 -2.26 -5.49 17.74
CA LEU A 27 -3.32 -5.14 16.79
C LEU A 27 -3.36 -3.63 16.48
N MET A 28 -2.80 -2.79 17.36
CA MET A 28 -2.71 -1.34 17.19
C MET A 28 -1.33 -0.87 16.70
N SER A 29 -0.27 -1.70 16.80
CA SER A 29 1.06 -1.38 16.28
C SER A 29 1.12 -1.47 14.74
N GLY A 30 0.22 -2.24 14.12
CA GLY A 30 -0.02 -2.23 12.68
C GLY A 30 -0.56 -0.89 12.12
N TRP A 31 -0.97 0.02 13.01
CA TRP A 31 -1.43 1.38 12.67
C TRP A 31 -0.38 2.46 13.02
N GLY A 32 0.82 2.05 13.43
CA GLY A 32 1.90 2.92 13.94
C GLY A 32 2.93 3.33 12.89
N GLY A 33 2.53 3.60 11.65
CA GLY A 33 3.39 4.29 10.70
C GLY A 33 3.45 5.77 11.03
N ASN A 34 4.46 6.17 11.81
CA ASN A 34 4.84 7.54 12.18
C ASN A 34 4.18 8.65 11.33
N ASN A 35 3.07 9.22 11.82
CA ASN A 35 2.24 10.19 11.11
C ASN A 35 2.75 11.64 11.20
N SER A 36 3.97 11.85 11.71
CA SER A 36 4.50 13.19 11.99
C SER A 36 4.74 14.04 10.74
N ALA A 37 4.87 13.45 9.56
CA ALA A 37 5.01 14.19 8.31
C ALA A 37 3.67 14.64 7.70
N ALA A 38 2.55 14.03 8.09
CA ALA A 38 1.22 14.34 7.57
C ALA A 38 0.51 15.51 8.31
N LEU A 39 1.10 16.00 9.40
CA LEU A 39 0.49 16.98 10.30
C LEU A 39 1.10 18.39 10.24
N SER A 40 2.18 18.62 9.49
CA SER A 40 2.85 19.95 9.46
C SER A 40 2.35 20.89 8.36
N SER A 41 1.61 20.38 7.38
CA SER A 41 0.94 21.16 6.34
C SER A 41 -0.50 20.69 6.32
N GLY A 42 -1.48 21.61 6.45
CA GLY A 42 -2.91 21.30 6.60
C GLY A 42 -3.54 20.42 5.50
N TYR A 43 -2.75 20.00 4.51
CA TYR A 43 -3.07 19.03 3.48
C TYR A 43 -1.93 18.01 3.40
N GLY A 44 -1.84 17.10 4.38
CA GLY A 44 -0.73 16.16 4.59
C GLY A 44 -0.42 15.17 3.46
N ALA A 45 -1.02 15.34 2.28
CA ALA A 45 -0.84 14.51 1.11
C ALA A 45 -0.41 15.30 -0.14
N ILE A 46 -0.83 16.55 -0.34
CA ILE A 46 -0.67 17.22 -1.65
C ILE A 46 0.06 18.56 -1.52
N THR A 47 0.63 19.03 -2.62
CA THR A 47 1.35 20.32 -2.62
C THR A 47 0.41 21.50 -2.34
N PRO A 48 0.91 22.66 -1.88
CA PRO A 48 0.06 23.85 -1.65
C PRO A 48 -0.73 24.31 -2.88
N GLY A 49 -0.21 24.10 -4.10
CA GLY A 49 -0.94 24.39 -5.33
C GLY A 49 -2.11 23.45 -5.57
N GLU A 50 -1.90 22.16 -5.32
CA GLU A 50 -2.94 21.12 -5.39
C GLU A 50 -3.97 21.25 -4.26
N ALA A 51 -3.53 21.73 -3.09
CA ALA A 51 -4.38 22.00 -1.94
C ALA A 51 -5.34 23.18 -2.15
N SER A 52 -5.11 24.05 -3.15
CA SER A 52 -5.99 25.19 -3.42
C SER A 52 -7.42 24.78 -3.81
N GLU A 53 -7.59 23.57 -4.36
CA GLU A 53 -8.88 22.97 -4.71
C GLU A 53 -9.37 21.97 -3.64
N ALA A 54 -8.58 21.72 -2.60
CA ALA A 54 -8.88 20.71 -1.60
C ALA A 54 -9.96 21.21 -0.64
N THR A 55 -10.88 20.32 -0.32
CA THR A 55 -12.02 20.63 0.55
C THR A 55 -11.79 20.03 1.93
N GLU A 56 -12.28 20.66 2.99
CA GLU A 56 -12.23 20.10 4.34
C GLU A 56 -13.36 19.08 4.55
N ALA A 57 -13.10 17.79 4.30
CA ALA A 57 -14.09 16.73 4.43
C ALA A 57 -14.54 16.46 5.87
N VAL A 58 -13.79 16.95 6.87
CA VAL A 58 -14.08 16.73 8.29
C VAL A 58 -15.43 17.32 8.74
N THR A 59 -15.95 18.31 8.02
CA THR A 59 -17.22 18.99 8.32
C THR A 59 -18.40 18.48 7.49
N TRP A 60 -18.18 17.50 6.62
CA TRP A 60 -19.17 17.09 5.65
C TRP A 60 -20.33 16.31 6.27
N SER A 61 -21.52 16.59 5.76
CA SER A 61 -22.71 15.79 6.07
C SER A 61 -22.59 14.39 5.45
N PRO A 62 -23.24 13.36 6.02
CA PRO A 62 -23.22 12.01 5.45
C PRO A 62 -23.63 11.94 3.96
N PRO A 63 -24.62 12.71 3.46
CA PRO A 63 -24.93 12.77 2.03
C PRO A 63 -23.78 13.31 1.16
N ALA A 64 -23.04 14.30 1.65
CA ALA A 64 -21.90 14.88 0.94
C ALA A 64 -20.75 13.87 0.83
N VAL A 65 -20.44 13.16 1.92
CA VAL A 65 -19.46 12.06 1.93
C VAL A 65 -19.87 10.96 0.96
N ALA A 66 -21.14 10.55 0.96
CA ALA A 66 -21.65 9.54 0.03
C ALA A 66 -21.55 9.99 -1.45
N ALA A 67 -21.83 11.26 -1.75
CA ALA A 67 -21.66 11.81 -3.09
C ALA A 67 -20.18 11.80 -3.52
N ARG A 68 -19.27 12.19 -2.61
CA ARG A 68 -17.82 12.12 -2.85
C ARG A 68 -17.36 10.69 -3.13
N LEU A 69 -17.77 9.72 -2.31
CA LEU A 69 -17.41 8.32 -2.48
C LEU A 69 -17.89 7.76 -3.82
N ARG A 70 -19.08 8.17 -4.30
CA ARG A 70 -19.54 7.80 -5.65
C ARG A 70 -18.69 8.42 -6.76
N ALA A 71 -18.24 9.66 -6.59
CA ALA A 71 -17.34 10.30 -7.54
C ALA A 71 -15.96 9.60 -7.59
N ILE A 72 -15.42 9.24 -6.43
CA ILE A 72 -14.17 8.46 -6.32
C ILE A 72 -14.37 7.07 -6.95
N ALA A 73 -15.47 6.38 -6.66
CA ALA A 73 -15.79 5.08 -7.24
C ALA A 73 -15.86 5.13 -8.78
N ALA A 74 -16.50 6.17 -9.33
CA ALA A 74 -16.57 6.40 -10.77
C ALA A 74 -15.18 6.67 -11.37
N LEU A 75 -14.33 7.41 -10.67
CA LEU A 75 -12.97 7.72 -11.14
C LEU A 75 -12.05 6.48 -11.09
N LEU A 76 -12.16 5.68 -10.04
CA LEU A 76 -11.38 4.45 -9.83
C LEU A 76 -12.02 3.20 -10.46
N LEU A 77 -13.06 3.39 -11.29
CA LEU A 77 -13.77 2.33 -12.02
C LEU A 77 -14.14 1.13 -11.12
N CYS A 78 -14.60 1.41 -9.90
CA CYS A 78 -14.86 0.40 -8.88
C CYS A 78 -16.23 0.55 -8.24
N SER A 79 -16.62 -0.43 -7.44
CA SER A 79 -17.84 -0.35 -6.66
C SER A 79 -17.72 0.69 -5.54
N PRO A 80 -18.85 1.29 -5.09
CA PRO A 80 -18.83 2.18 -3.93
C PRO A 80 -18.24 1.53 -2.66
N GLY A 81 -18.41 0.21 -2.49
CA GLY A 81 -17.82 -0.53 -1.37
C GLY A 81 -16.30 -0.55 -1.40
N GLU A 82 -15.71 -0.75 -2.58
CA GLU A 82 -14.26 -0.67 -2.76
C GLU A 82 -13.75 0.76 -2.54
N ALA A 83 -14.44 1.77 -3.06
CA ALA A 83 -14.08 3.16 -2.82
C ALA A 83 -14.08 3.52 -1.33
N ILE A 84 -15.03 2.98 -0.55
CA ILE A 84 -15.05 3.11 0.91
C ILE A 84 -13.81 2.47 1.53
N ALA A 85 -13.48 1.23 1.15
CA ALA A 85 -12.31 0.53 1.68
C ALA A 85 -11.00 1.30 1.39
N VAL A 86 -10.90 1.86 0.19
CA VAL A 86 -9.77 2.67 -0.27
C VAL A 86 -9.67 3.99 0.54
N CYS A 87 -10.78 4.70 0.72
CA CYS A 87 -10.81 5.92 1.55
C CYS A 87 -10.57 5.62 3.03
N HIS A 88 -10.94 4.43 3.52
CA HIS A 88 -10.63 4.01 4.88
C HIS A 88 -9.13 3.75 5.08
N ARG A 89 -8.47 3.14 4.09
CA ARG A 89 -7.01 2.93 4.09
C ARG A 89 -6.23 4.24 3.98
N PHE A 90 -6.77 5.20 3.23
CA PHE A 90 -6.18 6.52 3.04
C PHE A 90 -7.23 7.64 3.08
N PRO A 91 -7.57 8.16 4.28
CA PRO A 91 -8.64 9.15 4.46
C PRO A 91 -8.46 10.46 3.70
N ALA A 92 -7.21 10.90 3.50
CA ALA A 92 -6.89 12.13 2.78
C ALA A 92 -7.43 12.15 1.33
N MET A 93 -7.79 11.00 0.77
CA MET A 93 -8.44 10.91 -0.54
C MET A 93 -9.79 11.62 -0.63
N LEU A 94 -10.50 11.73 0.50
CA LEU A 94 -11.74 12.48 0.57
C LEU A 94 -11.50 13.97 0.31
N ASP A 95 -10.40 14.50 0.82
CA ASP A 95 -9.98 15.90 0.69
C ASP A 95 -9.26 16.17 -0.64
N THR A 96 -8.61 15.17 -1.24
CA THR A 96 -7.86 15.32 -2.49
C THR A 96 -8.78 15.73 -3.65
N PRO A 97 -8.47 16.77 -4.43
CA PRO A 97 -9.26 17.15 -5.60
C PRO A 97 -9.37 16.03 -6.64
N GLN A 98 -10.50 15.97 -7.34
CA GLN A 98 -10.73 14.96 -8.38
C GLN A 98 -9.75 15.14 -9.56
N SER A 99 -9.39 16.38 -9.87
CA SER A 99 -8.37 16.79 -10.84
C SER A 99 -7.01 16.16 -10.54
N VAL A 100 -6.57 16.21 -9.28
CA VAL A 100 -5.30 15.64 -8.82
C VAL A 100 -5.29 14.12 -8.95
N ILE A 101 -6.35 13.44 -8.51
CA ILE A 101 -6.47 11.99 -8.64
C ILE A 101 -6.41 11.57 -10.13
N ALA A 102 -7.16 12.26 -10.99
CA ALA A 102 -7.16 12.01 -12.42
C ALA A 102 -5.79 12.24 -13.07
N ALA A 103 -5.10 13.33 -12.70
CA ALA A 103 -3.76 13.63 -13.18
C ALA A 103 -2.75 12.56 -12.78
N ARG A 104 -2.81 12.06 -11.54
CA ARG A 104 -1.95 10.96 -11.07
C ARG A 104 -2.25 9.66 -11.81
N MET A 105 -3.52 9.32 -12.02
CA MET A 105 -3.89 8.14 -12.83
C MET A 105 -3.38 8.26 -14.27
N ALA A 106 -3.50 9.43 -14.90
CA ALA A 106 -2.99 9.66 -16.24
C ALA A 106 -1.47 9.52 -16.32
N ALA A 107 -0.75 9.98 -15.30
CA ALA A 107 0.70 9.86 -15.23
C ALA A 107 1.16 8.41 -14.96
N VAL A 108 0.44 7.63 -14.15
CA VAL A 108 0.68 6.18 -14.05
C VAL A 108 0.46 5.50 -15.40
N LYS A 109 -0.61 5.89 -16.12
CA LYS A 109 -0.94 5.33 -17.43
C LYS A 109 0.09 5.67 -18.51
N SER A 110 0.76 6.83 -18.44
CA SER A 110 1.84 7.16 -19.37
C SER A 110 3.11 6.32 -19.12
N LEU A 111 3.37 5.94 -17.87
CA LEU A 111 4.51 5.09 -17.49
C LEU A 111 4.26 3.60 -17.74
N LEU A 112 3.03 3.13 -17.53
CA LEU A 112 2.60 1.74 -17.68
C LEU A 112 1.36 1.66 -18.59
N PRO A 113 1.53 1.78 -19.91
CA PRO A 113 0.41 1.90 -20.86
C PRO A 113 -0.54 0.71 -20.86
N ARG A 114 -0.07 -0.50 -20.51
CA ARG A 114 -0.90 -1.71 -20.49
C ARG A 114 -1.49 -2.02 -19.12
N ALA A 115 -1.02 -1.38 -18.05
CA ALA A 115 -1.54 -1.60 -16.71
C ALA A 115 -2.87 -0.86 -16.47
N ASP A 116 -3.72 -1.41 -15.60
CA ASP A 116 -4.86 -0.72 -15.04
C ASP A 116 -4.41 0.21 -13.90
N ALA A 117 -4.29 1.50 -14.23
CA ALA A 117 -3.95 2.54 -13.26
C ALA A 117 -4.94 2.62 -12.09
N ALA A 118 -6.21 2.26 -12.28
CA ALA A 118 -7.20 2.27 -11.22
C ALA A 118 -7.00 1.11 -10.24
N VAL A 119 -6.54 -0.06 -10.70
CA VAL A 119 -6.13 -1.16 -9.81
C VAL A 119 -4.95 -0.73 -8.94
N ILE A 120 -3.91 -0.18 -9.57
CA ILE A 120 -2.70 0.31 -8.87
C ILE A 120 -3.09 1.37 -7.82
N PHE A 121 -3.95 2.32 -8.19
CA PHE A 121 -4.38 3.40 -7.30
C PHE A 121 -5.20 2.90 -6.10
N ARG A 122 -6.08 1.92 -6.31
CA ARG A 122 -6.88 1.31 -5.23
C ARG A 122 -6.00 0.51 -4.26
N ALA A 123 -4.96 -0.15 -4.78
CA ALA A 123 -4.02 -0.90 -3.96
C ALA A 123 -3.16 0.05 -3.11
N GLU A 124 -2.52 1.03 -3.74
CA GLU A 124 -1.52 1.90 -3.11
C GLU A 124 -1.82 3.40 -3.30
N PRO A 125 -2.94 3.91 -2.75
CA PRO A 125 -3.29 5.32 -2.93
C PRO A 125 -2.28 6.26 -2.28
N ARG A 126 -1.68 5.84 -1.15
CA ARG A 126 -0.67 6.63 -0.44
C ARG A 126 0.58 6.84 -1.28
N LEU A 127 1.03 5.81 -2.02
CA LEU A 127 2.18 5.92 -2.92
C LEU A 127 1.99 7.04 -3.96
N LEU A 128 0.76 7.17 -4.48
CA LEU A 128 0.45 8.07 -5.59
C LEU A 128 0.02 9.47 -5.15
N LEU A 129 -0.43 9.60 -3.90
CA LEU A 129 -0.98 10.84 -3.37
C LEU A 129 -0.21 11.46 -2.22
N ALA A 130 0.72 10.77 -1.54
CA ALA A 130 1.39 11.31 -0.37
C ALA A 130 2.72 12.00 -0.72
N GLY A 131 2.67 13.31 -0.91
CA GLY A 131 3.81 14.20 -1.14
C GLY A 131 3.68 14.99 -2.43
N ASP A 132 4.82 15.53 -2.86
CA ASP A 132 4.92 16.27 -4.12
C ASP A 132 4.73 15.33 -5.33
N GLY A 133 3.84 15.72 -6.25
CA GLY A 133 3.54 14.97 -7.46
C GLY A 133 4.74 14.70 -8.34
N ASP A 134 5.59 15.70 -8.54
CA ASP A 134 6.76 15.57 -9.40
C ASP A 134 7.79 14.61 -8.80
N GLU A 135 7.93 14.66 -7.47
CA GLU A 135 8.77 13.73 -6.70
C GLU A 135 8.23 12.30 -6.78
N ILE A 136 6.93 12.12 -6.60
CA ILE A 136 6.27 10.81 -6.72
C ILE A 136 6.54 10.25 -8.13
N LEU A 137 6.24 11.01 -9.19
CA LEU A 137 6.41 10.54 -10.56
C LEU A 137 7.85 10.20 -10.90
N ARG A 138 8.82 10.97 -10.39
CA ARG A 138 10.24 10.66 -10.59
C ARG A 138 10.64 9.34 -9.93
N ARG A 139 10.16 9.08 -8.70
CA ARG A 139 10.40 7.81 -8.00
C ARG A 139 9.76 6.63 -8.74
N LEU A 140 8.50 6.79 -9.16
CA LEU A 140 7.80 5.78 -9.95
C LEU A 140 8.56 5.45 -11.24
N THR A 141 9.01 6.48 -11.96
CA THR A 141 9.80 6.32 -13.18
C THR A 141 11.08 5.54 -12.91
N ALA A 142 11.83 5.90 -11.87
CA ALA A 142 13.07 5.21 -11.51
C ALA A 142 12.84 3.74 -11.13
N ALA A 143 11.77 3.44 -10.38
CA ALA A 143 11.42 2.07 -10.00
C ALA A 143 11.04 1.22 -11.22
N ILE A 144 10.23 1.76 -12.13
CA ILE A 144 9.81 1.07 -13.35
C ILE A 144 10.99 0.81 -14.28
N GLU A 145 11.88 1.80 -14.46
CA GLU A 145 13.10 1.63 -15.25
C GLU A 145 14.04 0.59 -14.64
N CYS A 146 14.11 0.50 -13.31
CA CYS A 146 14.84 -0.56 -12.63
C CYS A 146 14.27 -1.94 -12.98
N ILE A 147 12.95 -2.14 -12.85
CA ILE A 147 12.28 -3.40 -13.20
C ILE A 147 12.55 -3.80 -14.65
N LYS A 148 12.37 -2.86 -15.59
CA LYS A 148 12.57 -3.11 -17.03
C LYS A 148 14.02 -3.47 -17.36
N ARG A 149 14.99 -2.86 -16.66
CA ARG A 149 16.42 -3.15 -16.85
C ARG A 149 16.82 -4.51 -16.30
N GLU A 150 16.37 -4.86 -15.09
CA GLU A 150 16.78 -6.10 -14.43
C GLU A 150 16.01 -7.33 -14.92
N LEU A 151 14.81 -7.16 -15.48
CA LEU A 151 13.97 -8.25 -16.00
C LEU A 151 13.62 -8.06 -17.49
N PRO A 152 14.62 -8.14 -18.39
CA PRO A 152 14.39 -7.95 -19.80
C PRO A 152 13.46 -9.04 -20.36
N GLY A 153 12.36 -8.62 -20.99
CA GLY A 153 11.39 -9.52 -21.60
C GLY A 153 10.18 -9.86 -20.71
N VAL A 154 10.16 -9.43 -19.44
CA VAL A 154 8.97 -9.52 -18.59
C VAL A 154 8.04 -8.34 -18.86
N ASN A 155 6.73 -8.59 -18.85
CA ASN A 155 5.74 -7.51 -18.88
C ASN A 155 5.69 -6.75 -17.54
N ALA A 156 6.55 -5.73 -17.42
CA ALA A 156 6.62 -4.85 -16.25
C ALA A 156 5.27 -4.21 -15.90
N ASP A 157 4.44 -3.89 -16.90
CA ASP A 157 3.11 -3.32 -16.69
C ASP A 157 2.22 -4.29 -15.91
N LYS A 158 2.21 -5.58 -16.27
CA LYS A 158 1.41 -6.59 -15.57
C LYS A 158 1.98 -6.90 -14.19
N LEU A 159 3.30 -6.96 -14.06
CA LEU A 159 3.97 -7.19 -12.77
C LEU A 159 3.63 -6.10 -11.75
N VAL A 160 3.67 -4.83 -12.17
CA VAL A 160 3.34 -3.70 -11.29
C VAL A 160 1.83 -3.61 -11.03
N GLU A 161 0.97 -4.00 -11.97
CA GLU A 161 -0.47 -4.09 -11.74
C GLU A 161 -0.80 -5.13 -10.65
N VAL A 162 -0.12 -6.27 -10.67
CA VAL A 162 -0.27 -7.34 -9.67
C VAL A 162 0.32 -6.92 -8.33
N GLU A 163 1.50 -6.29 -8.34
CA GLU A 163 2.19 -5.87 -7.13
C GLU A 163 2.63 -4.39 -7.18
N PRO A 164 1.71 -3.45 -6.90
CA PRO A 164 2.01 -2.02 -6.87
C PRO A 164 3.05 -1.61 -5.82
N GLY A 165 3.19 -2.40 -4.74
CA GLY A 165 4.15 -2.15 -3.66
C GLY A 165 5.60 -2.11 -4.12
N PHE A 166 5.93 -2.75 -5.25
CA PHE A 166 7.27 -2.70 -5.85
C PHE A 166 7.71 -1.28 -6.25
N LEU A 167 6.77 -0.35 -6.42
CA LEU A 167 7.07 1.05 -6.71
C LEU A 167 7.59 1.82 -5.48
N ALA A 168 7.36 1.32 -4.27
CA ALA A 168 7.85 1.89 -3.01
C ALA A 168 9.03 1.14 -2.40
N MET A 169 9.24 -0.11 -2.80
CA MET A 169 10.25 -0.99 -2.20
C MET A 169 11.55 -0.96 -3.00
N ASP A 170 12.68 -1.02 -2.30
CA ASP A 170 13.93 -1.42 -2.95
C ASP A 170 13.87 -2.93 -3.21
N ILE A 171 13.71 -3.29 -4.48
CA ILE A 171 13.65 -4.67 -4.95
C ILE A 171 14.95 -5.12 -5.61
N SER A 172 16.00 -4.29 -5.61
CA SER A 172 17.26 -4.56 -6.32
C SER A 172 17.92 -5.88 -5.88
N ALA A 173 17.93 -6.17 -4.59
CA ALA A 173 18.47 -7.41 -4.05
C ALA A 173 17.68 -8.65 -4.52
N GLY A 174 16.35 -8.59 -4.45
CA GLY A 174 15.47 -9.66 -4.95
C GLY A 174 15.62 -9.89 -6.45
N LEU A 175 15.71 -8.81 -7.24
CA LEU A 175 15.92 -8.88 -8.69
C LEU A 175 17.28 -9.49 -9.05
N SER A 176 18.35 -9.10 -8.35
CA SER A 176 19.68 -9.66 -8.58
C SER A 176 19.72 -11.16 -8.27
N ALA A 177 19.15 -11.58 -7.13
CA ALA A 177 19.08 -12.99 -6.75
C ALA A 177 18.24 -13.81 -7.74
N LEU A 178 17.17 -13.23 -8.26
CA LEU A 178 16.31 -13.87 -9.25
C LEU A 178 17.05 -14.10 -10.58
N ARG A 179 17.88 -13.14 -11.03
CA ARG A 179 18.72 -13.29 -12.23
C ARG A 179 19.75 -14.41 -12.09
N ASP A 180 20.29 -14.59 -10.89
CA ASP A 180 21.25 -15.68 -10.63
C ASP A 180 20.57 -17.07 -10.66
N LEU A 181 19.27 -17.12 -10.33
CA LEU A 181 18.48 -18.35 -10.27
C LEU A 181 17.78 -18.71 -11.59
N TRP A 182 17.43 -17.72 -12.42
CA TRP A 182 16.69 -17.93 -13.66
C TRP A 182 17.43 -17.36 -14.89
N PRO A 183 17.71 -18.18 -15.92
CA PRO A 183 18.30 -17.69 -17.16
C PRO A 183 17.33 -16.80 -17.95
N GLU A 184 17.86 -15.82 -18.68
CA GLU A 184 17.08 -14.80 -19.43
C GLU A 184 16.04 -15.40 -20.38
N GLU A 185 16.36 -16.53 -21.02
CA GLU A 185 15.47 -17.22 -21.96
C GLU A 185 14.18 -17.72 -21.30
N ALA A 186 14.21 -18.03 -20.00
CA ALA A 186 13.04 -18.47 -19.26
C ALA A 186 12.03 -17.33 -19.10
N PHE A 187 12.48 -16.09 -18.90
CA PHE A 187 11.58 -14.95 -18.73
C PHE A 187 10.78 -14.62 -20.00
N ARG A 188 11.39 -14.74 -21.18
CA ARG A 188 10.78 -14.30 -22.45
C ARG A 188 9.60 -15.14 -22.91
N GLN A 189 9.55 -16.42 -22.53
CA GLN A 189 8.49 -17.35 -22.95
C GLN A 189 7.41 -17.54 -21.89
N SER A 190 7.64 -17.05 -20.66
CA SER A 190 6.82 -17.41 -19.52
C SER A 190 5.47 -16.69 -19.48
N ASP A 191 5.36 -15.46 -19.99
CA ASP A 191 4.07 -14.75 -20.08
C ASP A 191 3.09 -15.43 -21.07
N GLU A 192 3.59 -16.03 -22.16
CA GLU A 192 2.74 -16.76 -23.11
C GLU A 192 2.41 -18.18 -22.61
N ALA A 193 3.32 -18.80 -21.85
CA ALA A 193 3.16 -20.15 -21.35
C ALA A 193 2.38 -20.24 -20.04
N ASN A 194 2.38 -19.20 -19.21
CA ASN A 194 1.71 -19.16 -17.91
C ASN A 194 0.95 -17.83 -17.70
N PRO A 195 -0.39 -17.85 -17.67
CA PRO A 195 -1.19 -16.64 -17.42
C PRO A 195 -1.03 -16.07 -15.99
N PHE A 196 -0.46 -16.83 -15.05
CA PHE A 196 -0.18 -16.40 -13.66
C PHE A 196 1.29 -16.05 -13.42
N PHE A 197 2.08 -15.90 -14.50
CA PHE A 197 3.52 -15.70 -14.36
C PHE A 197 3.87 -14.43 -13.58
N ALA A 198 3.11 -13.34 -13.76
CA ALA A 198 3.34 -12.10 -13.04
C ALA A 198 3.14 -12.26 -11.52
N GLU A 199 2.13 -13.02 -11.10
CA GLU A 199 1.83 -13.35 -9.71
C GLU A 199 2.92 -14.22 -9.08
N GLU A 200 3.35 -15.27 -9.78
CA GLU A 200 4.44 -16.15 -9.33
C GLU A 200 5.76 -15.39 -9.23
N LEU A 201 6.06 -14.54 -10.22
CA LEU A 201 7.24 -13.70 -10.24
C LEU A 201 7.23 -12.67 -9.11
N ALA A 202 6.09 -12.04 -8.85
CA ALA A 202 5.94 -11.11 -7.72
C ALA A 202 6.20 -11.82 -6.38
N LEU A 203 5.66 -13.03 -6.20
CA LEU A 203 5.90 -13.84 -5.00
C LEU A 203 7.37 -14.24 -4.87
N ALA A 204 8.02 -14.64 -5.96
CA ALA A 204 9.43 -15.01 -5.97
C ALA A 204 10.33 -13.82 -5.58
N ILE A 205 10.09 -12.64 -6.18
CA ILE A 205 10.82 -11.41 -5.84
C ILE A 205 10.61 -11.06 -4.36
N LYS A 206 9.38 -11.12 -3.85
CA LYS A 206 9.10 -10.88 -2.42
C LYS A 206 9.84 -11.87 -1.50
N ALA A 207 9.80 -13.15 -1.83
CA ALA A 207 10.47 -14.19 -1.05
C ALA A 207 11.99 -13.97 -1.01
N LEU A 208 12.62 -13.67 -2.16
CA LEU A 208 14.05 -13.41 -2.26
C LEU A 208 14.45 -12.11 -1.54
N ASN A 209 13.64 -11.06 -1.65
CA ASN A 209 13.89 -9.80 -0.96
C ASN A 209 13.72 -9.90 0.57
N GLY A 210 12.85 -10.82 1.03
CA GLY A 210 12.69 -11.14 2.45
C GLY A 210 13.75 -12.11 3.00
N SER A 211 14.34 -12.96 2.16
CA SER A 211 15.34 -13.97 2.56
C SER A 211 16.74 -13.39 2.83
N GLY A 212 16.95 -12.10 2.53
CA GLY A 212 18.21 -11.38 2.79
C GLY A 212 18.28 -10.65 4.13
N LYS A 213 17.35 -10.91 5.06
CA LYS A 213 17.32 -10.34 6.42
C LYS A 213 17.62 -11.38 7.49
#